data_AF-A0A2W4WQM1-F1
#
_entry.id   AF-A0A2W4WQM1-F1
#
_cell.length_a   1.000
_cell.length_b   1.000
_cell.length_c   1.000
_cell.angle_alpha   90.00
_cell.angle_beta   90.00
_cell.angle_gamma   90.00
#
_symmetry.space_group_name_H-M   'P 1'
#
loop_
_entity.id
_entity.type
_entity.pdbx_description
1 polymer ?
#
loop_
_entity_poly.entity_id
_entity_poly.type
_entity_poly.pdbx_seq_one_letter_code
_entity_poly.pdbx_strand_id
1 'polypeptide(L)'
;MRRQIRWPRQLGRTGGQNRLEQHLMVNVNPMDSQSIVITMAEVLDLYASGRRDFSRLDFHEAWMPGLVLPGIDLTQADLRHANLSDAVLVGARLGGCNLWRASLAGANLAAVNLARAVLIRADLSRADLNQATLSYGDLRLATLHQVILREADLRHANLSYTDLRGADLRGANLRGADLTGANLRGASLSTAGLEGACLDRVWLDGAEPPYPELSSAAR
;
A
#
# COMPACT_ATOMS: atom_id res chain seq x y z
N MET A 1 27.45 -5.08 -14.99
CA MET A 1 28.15 -4.97 -13.68
C MET A 1 27.37 -4.01 -12.79
N ARG A 2 26.79 -4.53 -11.70
CA ARG A 2 25.95 -3.80 -10.75
C ARG A 2 26.81 -2.80 -9.94
N ARG A 3 26.45 -1.51 -9.93
CA ARG A 3 27.12 -0.50 -9.10
C ARG A 3 26.49 -0.47 -7.71
N GLN A 4 27.28 -0.86 -6.71
CA GLN A 4 26.98 -0.69 -5.29
C GLN A 4 26.96 0.80 -4.93
N ILE A 5 25.90 1.26 -4.26
CA ILE A 5 25.87 2.57 -3.62
C ILE A 5 26.59 2.43 -2.27
N ARG A 6 27.78 3.03 -2.14
CA ARG A 6 28.49 3.20 -0.86
C ARG A 6 28.12 4.57 -0.28
N TRP A 7 27.65 4.59 0.95
CA TRP A 7 27.47 5.81 1.73
C TRP A 7 28.83 6.30 2.29
N PRO A 8 29.15 7.61 2.23
CA PRO A 8 30.41 8.12 2.74
C PRO A 8 30.42 8.28 4.27
N ARG A 9 31.60 8.07 4.88
CA ARG A 9 31.88 8.28 6.31
C ARG A 9 32.31 9.73 6.60
N GLN A 10 31.60 10.34 7.57
CA GLN A 10 31.95 11.40 8.54
C GLN A 10 32.69 12.68 8.10
N LEU A 11 32.19 13.85 8.53
CA LEU A 11 32.83 14.78 9.52
C LEU A 11 32.17 16.18 9.53
N GLY A 12 32.08 16.79 10.72
CA GLY A 12 32.24 18.23 10.91
C GLY A 12 30.98 19.10 11.04
N ARG A 13 30.72 19.59 12.26
CA ARG A 13 29.91 20.80 12.50
C ARG A 13 30.59 22.02 11.85
N THR A 14 29.86 22.83 11.10
CA THR A 14 29.64 24.29 11.30
C THR A 14 28.93 24.92 10.08
N GLY A 15 27.85 25.66 10.34
CA GLY A 15 27.49 26.91 9.66
C GLY A 15 27.16 26.90 8.16
N GLY A 16 25.89 27.20 7.84
CA GLY A 16 25.50 27.72 6.53
C GLY A 16 24.17 27.17 6.05
N GLN A 17 23.10 27.96 6.20
CA GLN A 17 21.79 27.68 5.60
C GLN A 17 21.94 27.40 4.10
N ASN A 18 21.50 26.22 3.65
CA ASN A 18 21.14 25.97 2.26
C ASN A 18 20.13 24.81 2.15
N ARG A 19 18.89 25.20 1.83
CA ARG A 19 17.87 24.51 1.01
C ARG A 19 17.71 22.97 1.10
N LEU A 20 16.48 22.59 1.47
CA LEU A 20 15.74 21.34 1.17
C LEU A 20 15.90 20.13 2.12
N GLU A 21 15.82 20.36 3.43
CA GLU A 21 15.31 19.30 4.32
C GLU A 21 13.86 19.65 4.68
N GLN A 22 12.89 19.11 3.93
CA GLN A 22 11.51 19.05 4.39
C GLN A 22 11.50 18.13 5.62
N HIS A 23 11.74 18.72 6.80
CA HIS A 23 11.65 18.05 8.09
C HIS A 23 10.20 17.65 8.31
N LEU A 24 9.91 16.44 7.90
CA LEU A 24 8.60 15.87 8.07
C LEU A 24 8.47 15.32 9.50
N MET A 25 7.61 15.96 10.29
CA MET A 25 7.28 15.54 11.64
C MET A 25 6.18 14.48 11.59
N VAL A 26 6.42 13.33 12.22
CA VAL A 26 5.47 12.23 12.40
C VAL A 26 4.73 12.54 13.71
N ASN A 27 3.55 13.13 13.58
CA ASN A 27 2.83 13.74 14.69
C ASN A 27 1.91 12.74 15.37
N VAL A 28 2.29 12.23 16.55
CA VAL A 28 1.54 11.28 17.37
C VAL A 28 0.29 11.88 18.02
N ASN A 29 -0.88 11.42 17.54
CA ASN A 29 -2.26 11.49 18.07
C ASN A 29 -2.49 12.33 19.36
N PRO A 30 -3.40 13.34 19.38
CA PRO A 30 -3.37 14.45 20.34
C PRO A 30 -3.96 14.17 21.75
N MET A 31 -4.00 12.93 22.24
CA MET A 31 -4.68 12.61 23.51
C MET A 31 -3.77 12.19 24.67
N ASP A 32 -2.44 12.22 24.53
CA ASP A 32 -1.53 12.08 25.67
C ASP A 32 -0.58 13.26 25.74
N SER A 33 -0.51 13.92 26.90
CA SER A 33 0.36 15.07 27.17
C SER A 33 1.85 14.71 27.29
N GLN A 34 2.30 13.67 26.57
CA GLN A 34 3.70 13.22 26.44
C GLN A 34 4.02 12.70 25.03
N SER A 35 3.34 13.17 23.98
CA SER A 35 3.63 12.77 22.59
C SER A 35 5.05 13.18 22.18
N ILE A 36 5.98 12.22 22.16
CA ILE A 36 7.30 12.38 21.56
C ILE A 36 7.10 12.44 20.04
N VAL A 37 7.18 13.64 19.47
CA VAL A 37 7.22 13.82 18.01
C VAL A 37 8.50 13.16 17.50
N ILE A 38 8.36 12.15 16.62
CA ILE A 38 9.49 11.58 15.92
C ILE A 38 9.59 12.25 14.54
N THR A 39 10.79 12.58 14.09
CA THR A 39 11.02 13.13 12.75
C THR A 39 11.35 12.00 11.77
N MET A 40 11.19 12.24 10.47
CA MET A 40 11.67 11.30 9.46
C MET A 40 13.16 10.98 9.61
N ALA A 41 13.99 11.97 9.94
CA ALA A 41 15.42 11.76 10.18
C ALA A 41 15.65 10.73 11.31
N GLU A 42 14.91 10.87 12.42
CA GLU A 42 14.98 9.92 13.53
C GLU A 42 14.46 8.53 13.15
N VAL A 43 13.40 8.44 12.34
CA VAL A 43 12.91 7.16 11.81
C VAL A 43 14.01 6.45 11.00
N LEU A 44 14.67 7.19 10.11
CA LEU A 44 15.76 6.65 9.28
C LEU A 44 16.97 6.23 10.12
N ASP A 45 17.38 7.03 11.10
CA ASP A 45 18.49 6.72 11.99
C ASP A 45 18.19 5.48 12.85
N LEU A 46 17.00 5.41 13.43
CA LEU A 46 16.56 4.24 14.19
C LEU A 46 16.49 3.00 13.30
N TYR A 47 15.96 3.14 12.09
CA TYR A 47 15.90 2.03 11.14
C TYR A 47 17.30 1.55 10.73
N ALA A 48 18.23 2.48 10.47
CA ALA A 48 19.63 2.19 10.18
C ALA A 48 20.34 1.51 11.36
N SER A 49 19.95 1.83 12.60
CA SER A 49 20.43 1.17 13.82
C SER A 49 19.88 -0.25 14.03
N GLY A 50 18.94 -0.69 13.18
CA GLY A 50 18.33 -2.02 13.23
C GLY A 50 16.93 -2.05 13.84
N ARG A 51 16.38 -0.92 14.29
CA ARG A 51 14.98 -0.85 14.73
C ARG A 51 14.07 -1.16 13.53
N ARG A 52 13.06 -1.99 13.75
CA ARG A 52 12.02 -2.28 12.75
C ARG A 52 10.62 -1.96 13.25
N ASP A 53 10.44 -1.89 14.56
CA ASP A 53 9.14 -1.59 15.16
C ASP A 53 8.87 -0.09 15.23
N PHE A 54 7.95 0.33 14.37
CA PHE A 54 7.33 1.65 14.29
C PHE A 54 5.79 1.50 14.32
N SER A 55 5.31 0.40 14.90
CA SER A 55 3.88 0.11 14.99
C SER A 55 3.17 1.19 15.81
N ARG A 56 1.92 1.47 15.44
CA ARG A 56 1.01 2.45 16.11
C ARG A 56 1.49 3.90 16.13
N LEU A 57 2.63 4.21 15.52
CA LEU A 57 3.08 5.58 15.35
C LEU A 57 2.21 6.30 14.32
N ASP A 58 2.22 7.62 14.39
CA ASP A 58 1.35 8.47 13.61
C ASP A 58 2.12 9.24 12.54
N PHE A 59 2.03 8.73 11.33
CA PHE A 59 2.56 9.26 10.10
C PHE A 59 1.46 9.94 9.26
N HIS A 60 0.42 10.52 9.87
CA HIS A 60 -0.56 11.27 9.10
C HIS A 60 0.12 12.39 8.28
N GLU A 61 -0.32 12.56 7.04
CA GLU A 61 0.20 13.55 6.08
C GLU A 61 1.72 13.45 5.81
N ALA A 62 2.33 12.33 6.20
CA ALA A 62 3.75 12.16 6.08
C ALA A 62 4.20 12.12 4.61
N TRP A 63 5.12 13.00 4.21
CA TRP A 63 5.71 13.07 2.88
C TRP A 63 7.00 12.23 2.77
N MET A 64 6.86 11.02 2.26
CA MET A 64 7.93 10.02 2.21
C MET A 64 8.02 9.32 0.84
N PRO A 65 8.00 10.05 -0.29
CA PRO A 65 8.09 9.42 -1.60
C PRO A 65 9.48 8.78 -1.80
N GLY A 66 9.52 7.61 -2.44
CA GLY A 66 10.76 6.87 -2.68
C GLY A 66 11.43 6.29 -1.43
N LEU A 67 10.74 6.31 -0.28
CA LEU A 67 11.26 5.78 0.99
C LEU A 67 11.63 4.30 0.87
N VAL A 68 12.82 3.90 1.32
CA VAL A 68 13.30 2.50 1.24
C VAL A 68 13.43 1.89 2.62
N LEU A 69 12.38 1.21 3.10
CA LEU A 69 12.32 0.58 4.42
C LEU A 69 11.76 -0.86 4.35
N PRO A 70 12.44 -1.80 3.66
CA PRO A 70 11.94 -3.17 3.51
C PRO A 70 11.83 -3.90 4.86
N GLY A 71 10.69 -4.55 5.11
CA GLY A 71 10.44 -5.28 6.35
C GLY A 71 10.23 -4.39 7.59
N ILE A 72 10.00 -3.08 7.42
CA ILE A 72 9.55 -2.22 8.52
C ILE A 72 8.20 -2.72 9.08
N ASP A 73 8.01 -2.59 10.38
CA ASP A 73 6.73 -2.81 11.05
C ASP A 73 6.05 -1.47 11.33
N LEU A 74 4.97 -1.22 10.58
CA LEU A 74 4.02 -0.11 10.70
C LEU A 74 2.62 -0.65 11.04
N THR A 75 2.53 -1.81 11.70
CA THR A 75 1.26 -2.40 12.14
C THR A 75 0.47 -1.39 12.95
N GLN A 76 -0.81 -1.20 12.63
CA GLN A 76 -1.69 -0.23 13.28
C GLN A 76 -1.20 1.24 13.26
N ALA A 77 -0.21 1.58 12.43
CA ALA A 77 0.21 2.97 12.27
C ALA A 77 -0.91 3.81 11.62
N ASP A 78 -0.94 5.10 11.96
CA ASP A 78 -1.73 6.07 11.22
C ASP A 78 -0.90 6.59 10.05
N LEU A 79 -1.35 6.38 8.83
CA LEU A 79 -0.71 6.80 7.58
C LEU A 79 -1.72 7.57 6.71
N ARG A 80 -2.77 8.14 7.32
CA ARG A 80 -3.80 8.90 6.59
C ARG A 80 -3.13 10.02 5.81
N HIS A 81 -3.48 10.19 4.55
CA HIS A 81 -2.89 11.21 3.67
C HIS A 81 -1.37 11.13 3.47
N ALA A 82 -0.70 10.10 3.97
CA ALA A 82 0.74 9.97 3.75
C ALA A 82 1.04 9.82 2.25
N ASN A 83 2.13 10.43 1.81
CA ASN A 83 2.69 10.21 0.49
C ASN A 83 3.83 9.19 0.59
N LEU A 84 3.53 7.96 0.20
CA LEU A 84 4.44 6.81 0.06
C LEU A 84 4.66 6.45 -1.41
N SER A 85 4.43 7.38 -2.35
CA SER A 85 4.62 7.10 -3.78
C SER A 85 6.03 6.61 -4.06
N ASP A 86 6.19 5.59 -4.89
CA ASP A 86 7.46 4.97 -5.24
C ASP A 86 8.27 4.38 -4.05
N ALA A 87 7.66 4.28 -2.86
CA ALA A 87 8.32 3.69 -1.70
C ALA A 87 8.62 2.20 -1.92
N VAL A 88 9.69 1.71 -1.30
CA VAL A 88 10.08 0.30 -1.27
C VAL A 88 9.85 -0.24 0.14
N LEU A 89 8.74 -0.95 0.31
CA LEU A 89 8.27 -1.52 1.57
C LEU A 89 8.08 -3.04 1.44
N VAL A 90 8.94 -3.69 0.66
CA VAL A 90 8.91 -5.14 0.43
C VAL A 90 8.91 -5.88 1.77
N GLY A 91 7.93 -6.77 1.96
CA GLY A 91 7.79 -7.55 3.19
C GLY A 91 7.43 -6.75 4.45
N ALA A 92 7.09 -5.46 4.32
CA ALA A 92 6.69 -4.64 5.46
C ALA A 92 5.39 -5.14 6.09
N ARG A 93 5.21 -4.83 7.38
CA ARG A 93 4.00 -5.17 8.15
C ARG A 93 3.19 -3.90 8.32
N LEU A 94 2.01 -3.84 7.71
CA LEU A 94 1.06 -2.73 7.75
C LEU A 94 -0.34 -3.22 8.18
N GLY A 95 -0.40 -4.33 8.91
CA GLY A 95 -1.66 -4.93 9.34
C GLY A 95 -2.48 -3.95 10.19
N GLY A 96 -3.75 -3.74 9.84
CA GLY A 96 -4.64 -2.84 10.57
C GLY A 96 -4.24 -1.37 10.57
N CYS A 97 -3.32 -0.93 9.72
CA CYS A 97 -2.96 0.49 9.60
C CYS A 97 -4.09 1.30 8.94
N ASN A 98 -4.01 2.63 9.06
CA ASN A 98 -4.92 3.54 8.40
C ASN A 98 -4.21 4.28 7.26
N LEU A 99 -4.51 3.93 6.01
CA LEU A 99 -4.00 4.53 4.78
C LEU A 99 -5.09 5.34 4.05
N TRP A 100 -6.11 5.83 4.77
CA TRP A 100 -7.18 6.63 4.15
C TRP A 100 -6.61 7.80 3.35
N ARG A 101 -6.91 7.83 2.05
CA ARG A 101 -6.42 8.85 1.10
C ARG A 101 -4.89 8.99 1.04
N ALA A 102 -4.15 7.96 1.43
CA ALA A 102 -2.70 7.91 1.22
C ALA A 102 -2.38 7.68 -0.26
N SER A 103 -1.20 8.14 -0.69
CA SER A 103 -0.63 7.82 -1.99
C SER A 103 0.42 6.73 -1.84
N LEU A 104 0.26 5.62 -2.52
CA LEU A 104 1.22 4.52 -2.70
C LEU A 104 1.46 4.25 -4.19
N ALA A 105 1.18 5.23 -5.04
CA ALA A 105 1.34 5.11 -6.49
C ALA A 105 2.77 4.68 -6.84
N GLY A 106 2.91 3.64 -7.67
CA GLY A 106 4.21 3.09 -8.08
C GLY A 106 5.04 2.41 -6.97
N ALA A 107 4.53 2.32 -5.74
CA ALA A 107 5.27 1.73 -4.63
C ALA A 107 5.53 0.23 -4.85
N ASN A 108 6.70 -0.24 -4.41
CA ASN A 108 7.01 -1.66 -4.31
C ASN A 108 6.58 -2.19 -2.93
N LEU A 109 5.47 -2.89 -2.93
CA LEU A 109 4.77 -3.48 -1.79
C LEU A 109 4.74 -5.02 -1.89
N ALA A 110 5.69 -5.62 -2.61
CA ALA A 110 5.75 -7.07 -2.77
C ALA A 110 5.83 -7.76 -1.40
N ALA A 111 5.03 -8.81 -1.21
CA ALA A 111 4.90 -9.57 0.04
C ALA A 111 4.54 -8.73 1.29
N VAL A 112 3.97 -7.52 1.11
CA VAL A 112 3.52 -6.68 2.22
C VAL A 112 2.34 -7.33 2.94
N ASN A 113 2.23 -7.13 4.25
CA ASN A 113 1.03 -7.49 5.00
C ASN A 113 0.18 -6.25 5.28
N LEU A 114 -0.91 -6.09 4.54
CA LEU A 114 -1.96 -5.06 4.68
C LEU A 114 -3.28 -5.67 5.22
N ALA A 115 -3.24 -6.83 5.88
CA ALA A 115 -4.45 -7.47 6.40
C ALA A 115 -5.20 -6.50 7.32
N ARG A 116 -6.51 -6.36 7.11
CA ARG A 116 -7.40 -5.45 7.88
C ARG A 116 -7.03 -3.95 7.79
N ALA A 117 -6.17 -3.54 6.86
CA ALA A 117 -5.84 -2.12 6.67
C ALA A 117 -7.03 -1.34 6.09
N VAL A 118 -7.10 -0.05 6.41
CA VAL A 118 -8.07 0.90 5.83
C VAL A 118 -7.39 1.65 4.69
N LEU A 119 -7.75 1.33 3.45
CA LEU A 119 -7.21 1.88 2.20
C LEU A 119 -8.27 2.66 1.41
N ILE A 120 -9.35 3.07 2.08
CA ILE A 120 -10.46 3.79 1.43
C ILE A 120 -9.91 5.04 0.73
N ARG A 121 -10.19 5.18 -0.56
CA ARG A 121 -9.70 6.28 -1.43
C ARG A 121 -8.17 6.42 -1.50
N ALA A 122 -7.40 5.39 -1.14
CA ALA A 122 -5.97 5.38 -1.35
C ALA A 122 -5.65 5.25 -2.85
N ASP A 123 -4.51 5.80 -3.26
CA ASP A 123 -3.97 5.62 -4.60
C ASP A 123 -2.88 4.54 -4.58
N LEU A 124 -3.15 3.40 -5.20
CA LEU A 124 -2.21 2.29 -5.40
C LEU A 124 -1.96 2.05 -6.89
N SER A 125 -2.19 3.06 -7.73
CA SER A 125 -1.98 2.96 -9.17
C SER A 125 -0.55 2.49 -9.47
N ARG A 126 -0.44 1.46 -10.32
CA ARG A 126 0.85 0.87 -10.73
C ARG A 126 1.73 0.34 -9.59
N ALA A 127 1.21 0.18 -8.37
CA ALA A 127 1.96 -0.42 -7.29
C ALA A 127 2.20 -1.92 -7.54
N ASP A 128 3.30 -2.45 -7.02
CA ASP A 128 3.59 -3.88 -7.01
C ASP A 128 3.16 -4.48 -5.66
N LEU A 129 2.07 -5.24 -5.65
CA LEU A 129 1.53 -5.99 -4.52
C LEU A 129 1.60 -7.51 -4.78
N ASN A 130 2.57 -7.97 -5.57
CA ASN A 130 2.80 -9.41 -5.76
C ASN A 130 2.92 -10.12 -4.40
N GLN A 131 2.15 -11.20 -4.22
CA GLN A 131 2.11 -12.02 -2.99
C GLN A 131 1.77 -11.23 -1.72
N ALA A 132 1.17 -10.04 -1.84
CA ALA A 132 0.74 -9.25 -0.69
C ALA A 132 -0.46 -9.91 0.02
N THR A 133 -0.61 -9.65 1.32
CA THR A 133 -1.80 -10.02 2.08
C THR A 133 -2.66 -8.79 2.31
N LEU A 134 -3.88 -8.77 1.77
CA LEU A 134 -4.88 -7.71 1.94
C LEU A 134 -6.19 -8.23 2.54
N SER A 135 -6.20 -9.45 3.08
CA SER A 135 -7.41 -10.09 3.58
C SER A 135 -8.11 -9.23 4.65
N TYR A 136 -9.44 -9.15 4.54
CA TYR A 136 -10.30 -8.28 5.35
C TYR A 136 -9.97 -6.77 5.30
N GLY A 137 -9.16 -6.32 4.34
CA GLY A 137 -8.89 -4.90 4.13
C GLY A 137 -10.08 -4.15 3.55
N ASP A 138 -10.17 -2.85 3.81
CA ASP A 138 -11.19 -1.96 3.24
C ASP A 138 -10.55 -1.04 2.19
N LEU A 139 -10.70 -1.40 0.91
CA LEU A 139 -10.15 -0.69 -0.24
C LEU A 139 -11.21 0.13 -0.99
N ARG A 140 -12.38 0.40 -0.39
CA ARG A 140 -13.48 1.08 -1.09
C ARG A 140 -13.02 2.37 -1.76
N LEU A 141 -13.44 2.57 -3.01
CA LEU A 141 -13.11 3.78 -3.79
C LEU A 141 -11.60 3.99 -4.01
N ALA A 142 -10.74 3.00 -3.77
CA ALA A 142 -9.31 3.09 -4.05
C ALA A 142 -9.02 3.05 -5.55
N THR A 143 -7.94 3.72 -5.95
CA THR A 143 -7.41 3.67 -7.31
C THR A 143 -6.36 2.56 -7.39
N LEU A 144 -6.61 1.55 -8.22
CA LEU A 144 -5.79 0.35 -8.37
C LEU A 144 -5.49 0.06 -9.87
N HIS A 145 -5.56 1.08 -10.74
CA HIS A 145 -5.36 0.85 -12.16
C HIS A 145 -3.90 0.40 -12.42
N GLN A 146 -3.74 -0.61 -13.26
CA GLN A 146 -2.45 -1.23 -13.59
C GLN A 146 -1.66 -1.74 -12.37
N VAL A 147 -2.32 -1.98 -11.23
CA VAL A 147 -1.69 -2.59 -10.06
C VAL A 147 -1.31 -4.05 -10.35
N ILE A 148 -0.23 -4.53 -9.73
CA ILE A 148 0.17 -5.93 -9.80
C ILE A 148 -0.23 -6.63 -8.50
N LEU A 149 -1.16 -7.59 -8.56
CA LEU A 149 -1.73 -8.31 -7.41
C LEU A 149 -1.59 -9.83 -7.57
N ARG A 150 -0.56 -10.29 -8.29
CA ARG A 150 -0.42 -11.72 -8.58
C ARG A 150 -0.21 -12.50 -7.30
N GLU A 151 -0.93 -13.60 -7.16
CA GLU A 151 -0.88 -14.47 -5.97
C GLU A 151 -1.20 -13.74 -4.65
N ALA A 152 -1.80 -12.55 -4.70
CA ALA A 152 -2.18 -11.80 -3.50
C ALA A 152 -3.37 -12.43 -2.78
N ASP A 153 -3.38 -12.37 -1.45
CA ASP A 153 -4.51 -12.80 -0.62
C ASP A 153 -5.47 -11.62 -0.37
N LEU A 154 -6.58 -11.57 -1.09
CA LEU A 154 -7.63 -10.57 -0.99
C LEU A 154 -8.92 -11.15 -0.37
N ARG A 155 -8.84 -12.29 0.33
CA ARG A 155 -10.02 -12.93 0.92
C ARG A 155 -10.80 -11.96 1.81
N HIS A 156 -12.11 -11.90 1.60
CA HIS A 156 -13.01 -11.04 2.36
C HIS A 156 -12.65 -9.53 2.34
N ALA A 157 -11.80 -9.09 1.41
CA ALA A 157 -11.51 -7.67 1.24
C ALA A 157 -12.72 -6.94 0.63
N ASN A 158 -12.93 -5.68 1.01
CA ASN A 158 -13.90 -4.81 0.37
C ASN A 158 -13.21 -3.99 -0.73
N LEU A 159 -13.47 -4.37 -1.98
CA LEU A 159 -12.99 -3.71 -3.20
C LEU A 159 -14.13 -2.96 -3.92
N SER A 160 -15.26 -2.69 -3.23
CA SER A 160 -16.40 -2.05 -3.89
C SER A 160 -16.04 -0.66 -4.41
N TYR A 161 -16.50 -0.38 -5.64
CA TYR A 161 -16.25 0.85 -6.37
C TYR A 161 -14.75 1.19 -6.58
N THR A 162 -13.87 0.18 -6.59
CA THR A 162 -12.45 0.37 -6.92
C THR A 162 -12.23 0.51 -8.42
N ASP A 163 -11.17 1.23 -8.80
CA ASP A 163 -10.69 1.27 -10.18
C ASP A 163 -9.57 0.24 -10.37
N LEU A 164 -9.88 -0.94 -10.90
CA LEU A 164 -8.96 -2.05 -11.19
C LEU A 164 -8.60 -2.15 -12.68
N ARG A 165 -8.75 -1.06 -13.46
CA ARG A 165 -8.48 -1.09 -14.90
C ARG A 165 -7.06 -1.58 -15.19
N GLY A 166 -6.93 -2.62 -16.02
CA GLY A 166 -5.62 -3.17 -16.38
C GLY A 166 -4.85 -3.83 -15.24
N ALA A 167 -5.49 -4.12 -14.10
CA ALA A 167 -4.85 -4.79 -12.97
C ALA A 167 -4.45 -6.23 -13.32
N ASP A 168 -3.33 -6.70 -12.78
CA ASP A 168 -2.87 -8.10 -12.90
C ASP A 168 -3.22 -8.86 -11.62
N LEU A 169 -4.37 -9.56 -11.63
CA LEU A 169 -4.91 -10.33 -10.52
C LEU A 169 -4.62 -11.84 -10.67
N ARG A 170 -3.65 -12.23 -11.50
CA ARG A 170 -3.42 -13.64 -11.79
C ARG A 170 -3.07 -14.45 -10.54
N GLY A 171 -3.83 -15.51 -10.28
CA GLY A 171 -3.66 -16.35 -9.09
C GLY A 171 -4.06 -15.66 -7.77
N ALA A 172 -4.64 -14.46 -7.80
CA ALA A 172 -5.10 -13.79 -6.59
C ALA A 172 -6.26 -14.57 -5.94
N ASN A 173 -6.28 -14.59 -4.61
CA ASN A 173 -7.36 -15.20 -3.84
C ASN A 173 -8.40 -14.13 -3.45
N LEU A 174 -9.49 -14.06 -4.20
CA LEU A 174 -10.61 -13.12 -4.01
C LEU A 174 -11.81 -13.78 -3.33
N ARG A 175 -11.65 -14.98 -2.73
CA ARG A 175 -12.76 -15.71 -2.11
C ARG A 175 -13.47 -14.83 -1.06
N GLY A 176 -14.77 -14.68 -1.22
CA GLY A 176 -15.62 -13.87 -0.33
C GLY A 176 -15.37 -12.35 -0.39
N ALA A 177 -14.59 -11.85 -1.36
CA ALA A 177 -14.35 -10.42 -1.53
C ALA A 177 -15.58 -9.70 -2.11
N ASP A 178 -15.74 -8.43 -1.78
CA ASP A 178 -16.79 -7.59 -2.36
C ASP A 178 -16.22 -6.70 -3.47
N LEU A 179 -16.53 -6.99 -4.74
CA LEU A 179 -16.14 -6.18 -5.90
C LEU A 179 -17.32 -5.38 -6.46
N THR A 180 -18.39 -5.15 -5.68
CA THR A 180 -19.58 -4.43 -6.15
C THR A 180 -19.20 -3.11 -6.82
N GLY A 181 -19.60 -2.91 -8.08
CA GLY A 181 -19.31 -1.69 -8.83
C GLY A 181 -17.84 -1.45 -9.18
N ALA A 182 -16.96 -2.43 -9.00
CA ALA A 182 -15.54 -2.30 -9.36
C ALA A 182 -15.35 -2.26 -10.89
N ASN A 183 -14.36 -1.50 -11.33
CA ASN A 183 -14.00 -1.39 -12.74
C ASN A 183 -12.83 -2.31 -13.09
N LEU A 184 -13.12 -3.47 -13.67
CA LEU A 184 -12.17 -4.52 -14.03
C LEU A 184 -11.79 -4.50 -15.53
N ARG A 185 -12.10 -3.42 -16.27
CA ARG A 185 -11.79 -3.36 -17.71
C ARG A 185 -10.31 -3.59 -17.97
N GLY A 186 -9.99 -4.56 -18.83
CA GLY A 186 -8.62 -4.93 -19.14
C GLY A 186 -7.86 -5.66 -18.03
N ALA A 187 -8.50 -6.00 -16.91
CA ALA A 187 -7.84 -6.75 -15.84
C ALA A 187 -7.61 -8.22 -16.25
N SER A 188 -6.48 -8.78 -15.83
CA SER A 188 -6.18 -10.21 -16.00
C SER A 188 -6.53 -10.95 -14.72
N LEU A 189 -7.53 -11.83 -14.80
CA LEU A 189 -8.04 -12.60 -13.66
C LEU A 189 -7.62 -14.06 -13.71
N SER A 190 -6.75 -14.47 -14.64
CA SER A 190 -6.41 -15.89 -14.87
C SER A 190 -5.98 -16.59 -13.57
N THR A 191 -6.57 -17.74 -13.32
CA THR A 191 -6.45 -18.55 -12.09
C THR A 191 -6.80 -17.85 -10.77
N ALA A 192 -7.50 -16.70 -10.78
CA ALA A 192 -7.99 -16.08 -9.55
C ALA A 192 -9.14 -16.90 -8.92
N GLY A 193 -9.13 -17.03 -7.59
CA GLY A 193 -10.19 -17.70 -6.83
C GLY A 193 -11.31 -16.72 -6.49
N LEU A 194 -12.49 -16.89 -7.07
CA LEU A 194 -13.64 -15.97 -6.95
C LEU A 194 -14.78 -16.57 -6.12
N GLU A 195 -14.58 -17.69 -5.45
CA GLU A 195 -15.65 -18.39 -4.74
C GLU A 195 -16.32 -17.48 -3.71
N GLY A 196 -17.63 -17.25 -3.86
CA GLY A 196 -18.41 -16.39 -2.97
C GLY A 196 -18.06 -14.89 -3.06
N ALA A 197 -17.29 -14.45 -4.06
CA ALA A 197 -17.08 -13.03 -4.30
C ALA A 197 -18.36 -12.35 -4.81
N CYS A 198 -18.63 -11.12 -4.37
CA CYS A 198 -19.72 -10.31 -4.90
C CYS A 198 -19.24 -9.56 -6.14
N LEU A 199 -19.89 -9.78 -7.28
CA LEU A 199 -19.52 -9.19 -8.57
C LEU A 199 -20.63 -8.29 -9.13
N ASP A 200 -21.55 -7.84 -8.29
CA ASP A 200 -22.69 -7.04 -8.75
C ASP A 200 -22.21 -5.72 -9.40
N ARG A 201 -22.70 -5.45 -10.63
CA ARG A 201 -22.43 -4.21 -11.38
C ARG A 201 -20.94 -3.97 -11.68
N VAL A 202 -20.14 -5.02 -11.79
CA VAL A 202 -18.74 -4.90 -12.22
C VAL A 202 -18.65 -4.51 -13.70
N TRP A 203 -17.66 -3.69 -14.04
CA TRP A 203 -17.36 -3.36 -15.44
C TRP A 203 -16.25 -4.27 -15.97
N LEU A 204 -16.55 -5.10 -16.97
CA LEU A 204 -15.65 -6.18 -17.42
C LEU A 204 -15.17 -6.06 -18.87
N ASP A 205 -15.51 -4.98 -19.58
CA ASP A 205 -15.15 -4.84 -21.00
C ASP A 205 -13.62 -5.01 -21.20
N GLY A 206 -13.24 -6.00 -22.00
CA GLY A 206 -11.84 -6.31 -22.28
C GLY A 206 -11.06 -7.02 -21.16
N ALA A 207 -11.70 -7.44 -20.07
CA ALA A 207 -11.06 -8.33 -19.10
C ALA A 207 -10.73 -9.69 -19.74
N GLU A 208 -9.57 -10.28 -19.41
CA GLU A 208 -9.12 -11.52 -20.05
C GLU A 208 -9.98 -12.74 -19.63
N PRO A 209 -10.46 -13.57 -20.58
CA PRO A 209 -11.20 -14.81 -20.29
C PRO A 209 -10.28 -15.94 -19.74
N PRO A 210 -10.82 -17.02 -19.13
CA PRO A 210 -12.22 -17.45 -19.15
C PRO A 210 -12.85 -17.58 -17.75
N TYR A 211 -13.94 -16.84 -17.51
CA TYR A 211 -14.78 -17.08 -16.34
C TYR A 211 -16.26 -17.00 -16.72
N PRO A 212 -16.93 -18.16 -16.85
CA PRO A 212 -18.38 -18.21 -17.06
C PRO A 212 -19.14 -17.48 -15.95
N GLU A 213 -18.61 -17.49 -14.72
CA GLU A 213 -19.20 -16.83 -13.55
C GLU A 213 -19.22 -15.30 -13.66
N LEU A 214 -18.31 -14.70 -14.46
CA LEU A 214 -18.29 -13.26 -14.72
C LEU A 214 -19.33 -12.84 -15.78
N SER A 215 -19.80 -13.77 -16.60
CA SER A 215 -20.72 -13.46 -17.71
C SER A 215 -22.12 -13.05 -17.26
N SER A 216 -22.58 -13.54 -16.11
CA SER A 216 -23.87 -13.14 -15.51
C SER A 216 -23.79 -11.82 -14.72
N ALA A 217 -22.59 -11.44 -14.29
CA ALA A 217 -22.30 -10.24 -13.52
C ALA A 217 -22.12 -8.98 -14.40
N ALA A 218 -21.78 -9.17 -15.68
CA ALA A 218 -21.66 -8.10 -16.66
C ALA A 218 -23.05 -7.55 -17.04
N ARG A 219 -23.39 -6.35 -16.53
CA ARG A 219 -24.54 -5.55 -16.99
C ARG A 219 -24.13 -4.08 -17.10
#